data_AF-A0AAV8WV50-F1
#
_entry.id   AF-A0AAV8WV50-F1
#
_cell.length_a   1.000
_cell.length_b   1.000
_cell.length_c   1.000
_cell.angle_alpha   90.00
_cell.angle_beta   90.00
_cell.angle_gamma   90.00
#
_symmetry.space_group_name_H-M   'P 1'
#
loop_
_entity.id
_entity.type
_entity.pdbx_description
1 polymer ?
#
loop_
_entity_poly.entity_id
_entity_poly.type
_entity_poly.pdbx_seq_one_letter_code
_entity_poly.pdbx_strand_id
1 'polypeptide(L)'
;MEKEDEFLHIYFTHISQLCFEKAKEHIEKEKGAKVVSYAVEYNKHKSFLRKDNSLRSIYESMKNDLRKLEDNCKQSILDKRVQNYCQNITQFLNARINLIDLYERIYNMGMNKQLRYTDILNRVETVIQRNALGFTDISLTPARAVFSLECEILEQLFRALTELQRLQFLPSLALVHGAHTRLSAWESKMQSREIWKLGIVFKNNPLPALFQWLQKLRGTVLSKFSLYFHDTLAQQTTPNDMRHLCSKLYHDHYQK
;
A
#
# COMPACT_ATOMS: atom_id res chain seq x y z
N MET A 1 -22.21 15.03 -6.19
CA MET A 1 -20.80 15.13 -6.64
C MET A 1 -19.91 15.46 -5.46
N GLU A 2 -19.36 16.67 -5.28
CA GLU A 2 -18.25 16.90 -4.32
C GLU A 2 -18.40 16.23 -2.94
N LYS A 3 -19.55 16.37 -2.26
CA LYS A 3 -19.80 15.74 -0.94
C LYS A 3 -19.93 14.21 -0.97
N GLU A 4 -20.37 13.63 -2.08
CA GLU A 4 -20.49 12.18 -2.28
C GLU A 4 -19.14 11.57 -2.64
N ASP A 5 -18.35 12.26 -3.48
CA ASP A 5 -16.98 11.88 -3.81
C ASP A 5 -16.05 11.99 -2.59
N GLU A 6 -16.22 13.04 -1.78
CA GLU A 6 -15.58 13.19 -0.47
C GLU A 6 -16.01 12.09 0.50
N PHE A 7 -17.32 11.79 0.59
CA PHE A 7 -17.81 10.69 1.42
C PHE A 7 -17.25 9.33 0.99
N LEU A 8 -17.22 9.01 -0.31
CA LEU A 8 -16.67 7.75 -0.83
C LEU A 8 -15.15 7.68 -0.62
N HIS A 9 -14.44 8.78 -0.84
CA HIS A 9 -13.01 8.87 -0.58
C HIS A 9 -12.70 8.65 0.91
N ILE A 10 -13.44 9.32 1.81
CA ILE A 10 -13.34 9.12 3.26
C ILE A 10 -13.69 7.67 3.60
N TYR A 11 -14.79 7.12 3.08
CA TYR A 11 -15.27 5.76 3.37
C TYR A 11 -14.25 4.68 2.96
N PHE A 12 -13.75 4.70 1.72
CA PHE A 12 -12.75 3.73 1.26
C PHE A 12 -11.39 3.92 1.95
N THR A 13 -11.01 5.16 2.29
CA THR A 13 -9.83 5.43 3.11
C THR A 13 -10.02 4.86 4.52
N HIS A 14 -11.18 5.09 5.15
CA HIS A 14 -11.51 4.58 6.48
C HIS A 14 -11.55 3.06 6.51
N ILE A 15 -12.07 2.42 5.47
CA ILE A 15 -12.03 0.96 5.33
C ILE A 15 -10.60 0.47 5.15
N SER A 16 -9.81 1.05 4.25
CA SER A 16 -8.40 0.66 4.06
C SER A 16 -7.60 0.81 5.36
N GLN A 17 -7.87 1.86 6.15
CA GLN A 17 -7.22 2.13 7.43
C GLN A 17 -7.69 1.16 8.54
N LEU A 18 -9.00 0.93 8.70
CA LEU A 18 -9.57 -0.06 9.63
C LEU A 18 -9.03 -1.46 9.37
N CYS A 19 -8.95 -1.81 8.09
CA CYS A 19 -8.40 -3.06 7.62
C CYS A 19 -6.91 -3.20 7.94
N PHE A 20 -6.13 -2.13 7.76
CA PHE A 20 -4.72 -2.09 8.13
C PHE A 20 -4.52 -2.22 9.65
N GLU A 21 -5.25 -1.45 10.46
CA GLU A 21 -5.17 -1.55 11.93
C GLU A 21 -5.62 -2.93 12.43
N LYS A 22 -6.62 -3.58 11.81
CA LYS A 22 -6.98 -4.98 12.10
C LYS A 22 -5.84 -5.96 11.83
N ALA A 23 -5.13 -5.81 10.71
CA ALA A 23 -3.98 -6.66 10.39
C ALA A 23 -2.83 -6.45 11.39
N LYS A 24 -2.56 -5.20 11.76
CA LYS A 24 -1.58 -4.83 12.79
C LYS A 24 -1.98 -5.36 14.18
N GLU A 25 -3.24 -5.21 14.59
CA GLU A 25 -3.79 -5.73 15.86
C GLU A 25 -3.63 -7.27 15.95
N HIS A 26 -3.75 -7.99 14.82
CA HIS A 26 -3.49 -9.43 14.75
C HIS A 26 -2.01 -9.77 14.99
N ILE A 27 -1.10 -9.07 14.28
CA ILE A 27 0.36 -9.24 14.41
C ILE A 27 0.87 -8.83 15.80
N GLU A 28 0.25 -7.84 16.44
CA GLU A 28 0.58 -7.40 17.79
C GLU A 28 0.04 -8.34 18.86
N LYS A 29 -1.15 -8.94 18.68
CA LYS A 29 -1.67 -10.02 19.56
C LYS A 29 -0.81 -11.27 19.54
N GLU A 30 -0.29 -11.68 18.38
CA GLU A 30 0.65 -12.82 18.28
C GLU A 30 1.96 -12.58 19.05
N LYS A 31 2.36 -11.32 19.24
CA LYS A 31 3.52 -10.93 20.07
C LYS A 31 3.18 -10.59 21.51
N GLY A 32 1.89 -10.42 21.82
CA GLY A 32 1.40 -9.69 22.98
C GLY A 32 0.26 -10.40 23.70
N ALA A 33 0.47 -11.66 24.10
CA ALA A 33 -0.47 -12.37 24.97
C ALA A 33 -0.41 -11.82 26.43
N LYS A 34 -0.92 -10.60 26.67
CA LYS A 34 -1.55 -10.14 27.94
C LYS A 34 -2.08 -8.69 27.88
N VAL A 35 -3.21 -8.48 28.58
CA VAL A 35 -3.87 -7.21 28.99
C VAL A 35 -4.87 -6.52 28.02
N VAL A 36 -6.15 -6.89 28.17
CA VAL A 36 -7.37 -6.05 28.41
C VAL A 36 -7.47 -4.67 27.70
N SER A 37 -8.39 -4.48 26.73
CA SER A 37 -9.74 -3.83 26.87
C SER A 37 -9.70 -2.47 27.60
N TYR A 38 -10.14 -1.34 27.06
CA TYR A 38 -11.50 -0.92 26.65
C TYR A 38 -11.38 0.39 25.82
N ALA A 39 -12.35 0.91 25.05
CA ALA A 39 -13.64 0.45 24.53
C ALA A 39 -14.03 1.35 23.32
N VAL A 40 -15.00 0.93 22.50
CA VAL A 40 -15.63 1.80 21.47
C VAL A 40 -17.14 1.53 21.41
N GLU A 41 -17.94 2.55 21.71
CA GLU A 41 -19.38 2.54 21.52
C GLU A 41 -19.80 3.71 20.65
N TYR A 42 -20.36 3.39 19.47
CA TYR A 42 -21.28 4.14 18.59
C TYR A 42 -21.03 3.84 17.10
N ASN A 43 -21.46 2.65 16.66
CA ASN A 43 -22.16 2.50 15.37
C ASN A 43 -22.90 1.15 15.28
N LYS A 44 -24.16 1.18 14.82
CA LYS A 44 -25.11 0.03 14.92
C LYS A 44 -24.96 -1.04 13.82
N HIS A 45 -23.77 -1.21 13.23
CA HIS A 45 -23.45 -2.31 12.31
C HIS A 45 -22.33 -3.21 12.87
N LYS A 46 -22.59 -3.80 14.05
CA LYS A 46 -21.62 -4.58 14.87
C LYS A 46 -21.10 -5.88 14.22
N SER A 47 -21.55 -6.26 13.02
CA SER A 47 -21.01 -7.43 12.30
C SER A 47 -19.59 -7.19 11.77
N PHE A 48 -19.32 -5.99 11.28
CA PHE A 48 -18.07 -5.64 10.58
C PHE A 48 -16.84 -5.59 11.49
N LEU A 49 -17.03 -5.38 12.79
CA LEU A 49 -15.97 -5.01 13.74
C LEU A 49 -15.53 -6.15 14.68
N ARG A 50 -15.98 -7.39 14.47
CA ARG A 50 -15.58 -8.55 15.29
C ARG A 50 -14.05 -8.68 15.37
N LYS A 51 -13.57 -9.12 16.53
CA LYS A 51 -12.13 -9.21 16.87
C LYS A 51 -11.35 -10.15 15.93
N ASP A 52 -12.08 -11.04 15.26
CA ASP A 52 -11.60 -12.21 14.54
C ASP A 52 -11.71 -12.08 13.00
N ASN A 53 -12.22 -10.93 12.51
CA ASN A 53 -12.33 -10.65 11.08
C ASN A 53 -11.04 -10.02 10.54
N SER A 54 -10.29 -10.77 9.74
CA SER A 54 -9.13 -10.25 9.00
C SER A 54 -9.55 -9.22 7.93
N LEU A 55 -8.62 -8.35 7.53
CA LEU A 55 -8.82 -7.42 6.41
C LEU A 55 -9.34 -8.13 5.14
N ARG A 56 -8.77 -9.28 4.79
CA ARG A 56 -9.25 -10.12 3.68
C ARG A 56 -10.74 -10.48 3.86
N SER A 57 -11.16 -10.93 5.04
CA SER A 57 -12.56 -11.27 5.32
C SER A 57 -13.52 -10.08 5.20
N ILE A 58 -13.05 -8.86 5.49
CA ILE A 58 -13.83 -7.62 5.32
C ILE A 58 -14.10 -7.34 3.84
N TYR A 59 -13.07 -7.40 2.98
CA TYR A 59 -13.25 -7.22 1.54
C TYR A 59 -14.08 -8.36 0.92
N GLU A 60 -13.90 -9.60 1.37
CA GLU A 60 -14.72 -10.74 0.93
C GLU A 60 -16.20 -10.57 1.32
N SER A 61 -16.50 -10.14 2.55
CA SER A 61 -17.89 -9.85 2.97
C SER A 61 -18.51 -8.75 2.10
N MET A 62 -17.81 -7.62 1.93
CA MET A 62 -18.30 -6.51 1.12
C MET A 62 -18.54 -6.92 -0.35
N LYS A 63 -17.64 -7.71 -0.94
CA LYS A 63 -17.80 -8.26 -2.29
C LYS A 63 -19.04 -9.16 -2.39
N ASN A 64 -19.28 -10.00 -1.40
CA ASN A 64 -20.45 -10.88 -1.37
C ASN A 64 -21.77 -10.10 -1.22
N ASP A 65 -21.77 -9.01 -0.45
CA ASP A 65 -22.95 -8.17 -0.27
C ASP A 65 -23.24 -7.30 -1.53
N LEU A 66 -22.20 -6.78 -2.19
CA LEU A 66 -22.33 -6.10 -3.48
C LEU A 66 -22.84 -7.03 -4.60
N ARG A 67 -22.38 -8.29 -4.64
CA ARG A 67 -22.88 -9.27 -5.61
C ARG A 67 -24.37 -9.59 -5.40
N LYS A 68 -24.83 -9.73 -4.15
CA LYS A 68 -26.27 -9.89 -3.86
C LYS A 68 -27.08 -8.67 -4.31
N LEU A 69 -26.54 -7.47 -4.14
CA LEU A 69 -27.18 -6.23 -4.59
C LEU A 69 -27.29 -6.17 -6.12
N GLU A 70 -26.20 -6.50 -6.82
CA GLU A 70 -26.15 -6.62 -8.29
C GLU A 70 -27.18 -7.64 -8.83
N ASP A 71 -27.32 -8.78 -8.16
CA ASP A 71 -28.25 -9.85 -8.51
C ASP A 71 -29.73 -9.49 -8.33
N ASN A 72 -30.05 -8.53 -7.44
CA ASN A 72 -31.42 -8.06 -7.18
C ASN A 72 -31.87 -6.95 -8.15
N CYS A 73 -30.92 -6.33 -8.87
CA CYS A 73 -31.14 -5.18 -9.75
C CYS A 73 -31.36 -5.63 -11.22
N LYS A 74 -32.43 -6.37 -11.53
CA LYS A 74 -32.60 -7.01 -12.86
C LYS A 74 -33.68 -6.41 -13.78
N GLN A 75 -34.37 -5.33 -13.40
CA GLN A 75 -35.58 -4.86 -14.11
C GLN A 75 -35.51 -3.46 -14.75
N SER A 76 -34.60 -2.56 -14.33
CA SER A 76 -34.62 -1.13 -14.70
C SER A 76 -33.34 -0.60 -15.38
N ILE A 77 -33.39 0.61 -15.96
CA ILE A 77 -32.20 1.35 -16.43
C ILE A 77 -31.41 1.91 -15.24
N LEU A 78 -32.09 2.28 -14.14
CA LEU A 78 -31.43 2.66 -12.88
C LEU A 78 -30.64 1.48 -12.32
N ASP A 79 -31.23 0.29 -12.37
CA ASP A 79 -30.59 -0.96 -11.96
C ASP A 79 -29.28 -1.22 -12.71
N LYS A 80 -29.24 -1.00 -14.04
CA LYS A 80 -28.00 -1.15 -14.83
C LYS A 80 -26.86 -0.22 -14.36
N ARG A 81 -27.17 0.99 -13.87
CA ARG A 81 -26.15 1.88 -13.27
C ARG A 81 -25.65 1.31 -11.95
N VAL A 82 -26.54 0.82 -11.10
CA VAL A 82 -26.19 0.19 -9.82
C VAL A 82 -25.36 -1.07 -10.04
N GLN A 83 -25.70 -1.91 -11.02
CA GLN A 83 -24.91 -3.09 -11.41
C GLN A 83 -23.50 -2.72 -11.86
N ASN A 84 -23.36 -1.78 -12.80
CA ASN A 84 -22.06 -1.30 -13.25
C ASN A 84 -21.21 -0.76 -12.08
N TYR A 85 -21.83 -0.04 -11.14
CA TYR A 85 -21.15 0.49 -9.96
C TYR A 85 -20.70 -0.63 -8.99
N CYS A 86 -21.56 -1.62 -8.72
CA CYS A 86 -21.23 -2.79 -7.90
C CYS A 86 -20.09 -3.62 -8.52
N GLN A 87 -20.09 -3.78 -9.84
CA GLN A 87 -19.00 -4.43 -10.59
C GLN A 87 -17.69 -3.66 -10.45
N ASN A 88 -17.72 -2.33 -10.60
CA ASN A 88 -16.54 -1.46 -10.46
C ASN A 88 -15.93 -1.57 -9.05
N ILE A 89 -16.74 -1.46 -7.98
CA ILE A 89 -16.24 -1.66 -6.61
C ILE A 89 -15.73 -3.10 -6.42
N THR A 90 -16.42 -4.11 -6.95
CA THR A 90 -16.00 -5.52 -6.85
C THR A 90 -14.64 -5.76 -7.53
N GLN A 91 -14.37 -5.14 -8.67
CA GLN A 91 -13.05 -5.18 -9.31
C GLN A 91 -11.97 -4.58 -8.39
N PHE A 92 -12.22 -3.40 -7.81
CA PHE A 92 -11.29 -2.77 -6.87
C PHE A 92 -11.04 -3.63 -5.62
N LEU A 93 -12.08 -4.22 -5.02
CA LEU A 93 -11.95 -5.11 -3.86
C LEU A 93 -11.11 -6.35 -4.19
N ASN A 94 -11.33 -6.98 -5.34
CA ASN A 94 -10.50 -8.09 -5.82
C ASN A 94 -9.04 -7.65 -6.05
N ALA A 95 -8.81 -6.45 -6.59
CA ALA A 95 -7.47 -5.88 -6.77
C ALA A 95 -6.75 -5.71 -5.42
N ARG A 96 -7.44 -5.21 -4.39
CA ARG A 96 -6.89 -5.10 -3.02
C ARG A 96 -6.63 -6.46 -2.38
N ILE A 97 -7.51 -7.46 -2.57
CA ILE A 97 -7.29 -8.84 -2.11
C ILE A 97 -6.01 -9.42 -2.73
N ASN A 98 -5.82 -9.26 -4.05
CA ASN A 98 -4.60 -9.70 -4.73
C ASN A 98 -3.32 -9.04 -4.20
N LEU A 99 -3.38 -7.78 -3.73
CA LEU A 99 -2.24 -7.13 -3.07
C LEU A 99 -1.97 -7.72 -1.67
N ILE A 100 -3.01 -8.07 -0.91
CA ILE A 100 -2.84 -8.75 0.39
C ILE A 100 -2.15 -10.11 0.18
N ASP A 101 -2.58 -10.90 -0.80
CA ASP A 101 -1.92 -12.15 -1.21
C ASP A 101 -0.44 -11.96 -1.58
N LEU A 102 -0.12 -10.82 -2.22
CA LEU A 102 1.25 -10.48 -2.60
C LEU A 102 2.09 -10.12 -1.36
N TYR A 103 1.58 -9.30 -0.45
CA TYR A 103 2.30 -8.93 0.79
C TYR A 103 2.51 -10.11 1.72
N GLU A 104 1.50 -10.96 1.92
CA GLU A 104 1.63 -12.22 2.69
C GLU A 104 2.72 -13.12 2.08
N ARG A 105 2.79 -13.20 0.74
CA ARG A 105 3.84 -13.96 0.05
C ARG A 105 5.24 -13.34 0.22
N ILE A 106 5.37 -12.01 0.10
CA ILE A 106 6.65 -11.30 0.32
C ILE A 106 7.14 -11.55 1.75
N TYR A 107 6.24 -11.47 2.74
CA TYR A 107 6.55 -11.76 4.14
C TYR A 107 7.05 -13.21 4.34
N ASN A 108 6.32 -14.20 3.81
CA ASN A 108 6.69 -15.61 3.91
C ASN A 108 8.04 -15.92 3.22
N MET A 109 8.32 -15.33 2.06
CA MET A 109 9.62 -15.44 1.38
C MET A 109 10.75 -14.78 2.19
N GLY A 110 10.46 -13.66 2.88
CA GLY A 110 11.38 -12.98 3.78
C GLY A 110 11.72 -13.80 5.02
N MET A 111 10.72 -14.41 5.67
CA MET A 111 10.91 -15.31 6.82
C MET A 111 11.82 -16.49 6.49
N ASN A 112 11.62 -17.11 5.31
CA ASN A 112 12.40 -18.24 4.84
C ASN A 112 13.79 -17.86 4.27
N LYS A 113 14.17 -16.58 4.31
CA LYS A 113 15.42 -16.03 3.71
C LYS A 113 15.57 -16.32 2.20
N GLN A 114 14.48 -16.64 1.50
CA GLN A 114 14.45 -17.00 0.07
C GLN A 114 13.80 -15.90 -0.77
N LEU A 115 14.32 -14.68 -0.67
CA LEU A 115 13.82 -13.53 -1.44
C LEU A 115 14.30 -13.59 -2.90
N ARG A 116 13.48 -14.16 -3.78
CA ARG A 116 13.64 -14.07 -5.24
C ARG A 116 12.95 -12.79 -5.75
N TYR A 117 13.73 -11.72 -5.97
CA TYR A 117 13.17 -10.41 -6.36
C TYR A 117 12.45 -10.44 -7.71
N THR A 118 12.96 -11.21 -8.67
CA THR A 118 12.34 -11.45 -9.98
C THR A 118 10.94 -12.06 -9.86
N ASP A 119 10.76 -13.09 -9.03
CA ASP A 119 9.44 -13.70 -8.79
C ASP A 119 8.43 -12.71 -8.20
N ILE A 120 8.89 -11.82 -7.33
CA ILE A 120 8.04 -10.79 -6.71
C ILE A 120 7.69 -9.72 -7.74
N LEU A 121 8.68 -9.24 -8.52
CA LEU A 121 8.48 -8.28 -9.60
C LEU A 121 7.46 -8.78 -10.64
N ASN A 122 7.64 -9.99 -11.16
CA ASN A 122 6.71 -10.61 -12.13
C ASN A 122 5.27 -10.67 -11.59
N ARG A 123 5.11 -10.84 -10.27
CA ARG A 123 3.79 -10.83 -9.62
C ARG A 123 3.21 -9.43 -9.48
N VAL A 124 4.03 -8.42 -9.17
CA VAL A 124 3.61 -7.01 -9.18
C VAL A 124 3.14 -6.61 -10.58
N GLU A 125 3.95 -6.91 -11.61
CA GLU A 125 3.61 -6.67 -13.02
C GLU A 125 2.30 -7.38 -13.42
N THR A 126 2.11 -8.64 -12.99
CA THR A 126 0.86 -9.39 -13.21
C THR A 126 -0.35 -8.69 -12.54
N VAL A 127 -0.20 -8.15 -11.32
CA VAL A 127 -1.27 -7.41 -10.64
C VAL A 127 -1.57 -6.09 -11.36
N ILE A 128 -0.56 -5.36 -11.83
CA ILE A 128 -0.73 -4.13 -12.61
C ILE A 128 -1.48 -4.44 -13.91
N GLN A 129 -1.00 -5.41 -14.70
CA GLN A 129 -1.59 -5.77 -15.99
C GLN A 129 -3.05 -6.22 -15.87
N ARG A 130 -3.36 -7.07 -14.87
CA ARG A 130 -4.73 -7.55 -14.62
C ARG A 130 -5.73 -6.45 -14.26
N ASN A 131 -5.26 -5.33 -13.71
CA ASN A 131 -6.10 -4.24 -13.21
C ASN A 131 -5.98 -2.94 -14.03
N ALA A 132 -5.19 -2.93 -15.12
CA ALA A 132 -4.93 -1.73 -15.92
C ALA A 132 -6.20 -1.04 -16.42
N LEU A 133 -7.20 -1.83 -16.83
CA LEU A 133 -8.51 -1.39 -17.32
C LEU A 133 -9.65 -1.55 -16.29
N GLY A 134 -9.32 -1.83 -15.02
CA GLY A 134 -10.31 -2.07 -13.96
C GLY A 134 -10.79 -0.78 -13.28
N PHE A 135 -11.97 -0.88 -12.64
CA PHE A 135 -12.54 0.12 -11.73
C PHE A 135 -12.46 1.55 -12.28
N THR A 136 -13.03 1.73 -13.48
CA THR A 136 -13.01 2.95 -14.28
C THR A 136 -14.08 3.99 -13.90
N ASP A 137 -14.98 3.68 -12.96
CA ASP A 137 -15.95 4.64 -12.45
C ASP A 137 -15.27 5.88 -11.88
N ILE A 138 -15.82 7.07 -12.18
CA ILE A 138 -15.17 8.34 -11.83
C ILE A 138 -14.99 8.52 -10.32
N SER A 139 -15.93 8.04 -9.51
CA SER A 139 -15.85 8.13 -8.05
C SER A 139 -14.78 7.21 -7.44
N LEU A 140 -14.33 6.19 -8.19
CA LEU A 140 -13.19 5.35 -7.84
C LEU A 140 -11.84 5.92 -8.31
N THR A 141 -11.80 7.04 -9.04
CA THR A 141 -10.54 7.67 -9.51
C THR A 141 -9.53 7.92 -8.37
N PRO A 142 -9.91 8.43 -7.18
CA PRO A 142 -8.97 8.60 -6.07
C PRO A 142 -8.42 7.27 -5.55
N ALA A 143 -9.27 6.25 -5.45
CA ALA A 143 -8.89 4.91 -5.01
C ALA A 143 -7.96 4.21 -6.04
N ARG A 144 -8.25 4.38 -7.33
CA ARG A 144 -7.41 3.95 -8.45
C ARG A 144 -6.03 4.61 -8.42
N ALA A 145 -5.97 5.92 -8.19
CA ALA A 145 -4.70 6.64 -8.11
C ALA A 145 -3.82 6.14 -6.96
N VAL A 146 -4.40 5.86 -5.78
CA VAL A 146 -3.65 5.29 -4.65
C VAL A 146 -3.21 3.85 -4.92
N PHE A 147 -4.09 3.01 -5.49
CA PHE A 147 -3.75 1.64 -5.89
C PHE A 147 -2.61 1.59 -6.92
N SER A 148 -2.63 2.48 -7.93
CA SER A 148 -1.56 2.59 -8.92
C SER A 148 -0.24 3.01 -8.26
N LEU A 149 -0.24 4.02 -7.39
CA LEU A 149 0.97 4.44 -6.67
C LEU A 149 1.56 3.29 -5.83
N GLU A 150 0.73 2.53 -5.11
CA GLU A 150 1.15 1.36 -4.34
C GLU A 150 1.83 0.30 -5.21
N CYS A 151 1.22 -0.05 -6.35
CA CYS A 151 1.77 -1.03 -7.29
C CYS A 151 3.05 -0.54 -7.98
N GLU A 152 3.06 0.72 -8.45
CA GLU A 152 4.22 1.31 -9.12
C GLU A 152 5.42 1.44 -8.16
N ILE A 153 5.21 1.79 -6.89
CA ILE A 153 6.30 1.83 -5.89
C ILE A 153 6.87 0.44 -5.67
N LEU A 154 6.02 -0.59 -5.53
CA LEU A 154 6.47 -1.98 -5.43
C LEU A 154 7.29 -2.38 -6.67
N GLU A 155 6.80 -2.08 -7.87
CA GLU A 155 7.44 -2.44 -9.12
C GLU A 155 8.83 -1.80 -9.21
N GLN A 156 8.92 -0.48 -8.99
CA GLN A 156 10.18 0.27 -9.04
C GLN A 156 11.19 -0.26 -8.00
N LEU A 157 10.76 -0.59 -6.78
CA LEU A 157 11.64 -1.11 -5.72
C LEU A 157 12.13 -2.54 -5.99
N PHE A 158 11.26 -3.46 -6.46
CA PHE A 158 11.69 -4.83 -6.78
C PHE A 158 12.46 -4.91 -8.10
N ARG A 159 12.18 -4.03 -9.08
CA ARG A 159 12.99 -3.86 -10.28
C ARG A 159 14.38 -3.30 -9.91
N ALA A 160 14.46 -2.28 -9.04
CA ALA A 160 15.74 -1.77 -8.53
C ALA A 160 16.56 -2.84 -7.81
N LEU A 161 15.93 -3.68 -6.98
CA LEU A 161 16.60 -4.81 -6.32
C LEU A 161 17.13 -5.86 -7.31
N THR A 162 16.42 -6.08 -8.43
CA THR A 162 16.85 -6.98 -9.51
C THR A 162 18.04 -6.41 -10.28
N GLU A 163 18.01 -5.11 -10.60
CA GLU A 163 19.12 -4.44 -11.29
C GLU A 163 20.36 -4.23 -10.40
N LEU A 164 20.17 -4.09 -9.08
CA LEU A 164 21.25 -4.13 -8.09
C LEU A 164 21.97 -5.48 -8.05
N GLN A 165 21.24 -6.60 -8.17
CA GLN A 165 21.85 -7.93 -8.29
C GLN A 165 22.68 -8.09 -9.57
N ARG A 166 22.41 -7.29 -10.60
CA ARG A 166 23.13 -7.23 -11.88
C ARG A 166 24.20 -6.14 -11.92
N LEU A 167 24.43 -5.44 -10.80
CA LEU A 167 25.35 -4.31 -10.67
C LEU A 167 25.11 -3.20 -11.71
N GLN A 168 23.86 -2.99 -12.13
CA GLN A 168 23.49 -1.99 -13.12
C GLN A 168 23.25 -0.63 -12.47
N PHE A 169 24.26 0.26 -12.49
CA PHE A 169 24.24 1.57 -11.83
C PHE A 169 23.08 2.47 -12.27
N LEU A 170 23.05 2.90 -13.55
CA LEU A 170 22.07 3.86 -14.03
C LEU A 170 20.61 3.36 -13.94
N PRO A 171 20.28 2.10 -14.30
CA PRO A 171 18.94 1.57 -14.09
C PRO A 171 18.53 1.56 -12.62
N SER A 172 19.40 1.09 -11.72
CA SER A 172 19.11 1.08 -10.28
C SER A 172 18.87 2.48 -9.73
N LEU A 173 19.68 3.47 -10.13
CA LEU A 173 19.54 4.87 -9.72
C LEU A 173 18.19 5.46 -10.18
N ALA A 174 17.85 5.28 -11.45
CA ALA A 174 16.60 5.78 -12.03
C ALA A 174 15.37 5.18 -11.32
N LEU A 175 15.39 3.88 -11.02
CA LEU A 175 14.29 3.18 -10.35
C LEU A 175 14.15 3.58 -8.87
N VAL A 176 15.27 3.77 -8.15
CA VAL A 176 15.25 4.26 -6.75
C VAL A 176 14.75 5.71 -6.67
N HIS A 177 15.05 6.53 -7.68
CA HIS A 177 14.48 7.87 -7.82
C HIS A 177 12.98 7.80 -8.14
N GLY A 178 12.56 6.99 -9.12
CA GLY A 178 11.16 6.79 -9.47
C GLY A 178 10.29 6.34 -8.29
N ALA A 179 10.77 5.40 -7.49
CA ALA A 179 10.11 4.99 -6.25
C ALA A 179 9.98 6.15 -5.23
N HIS A 180 10.99 7.01 -5.12
CA HIS A 180 10.96 8.17 -4.23
C HIS A 180 9.92 9.21 -4.67
N THR A 181 9.89 9.57 -5.95
CA THR A 181 8.91 10.53 -6.50
C THR A 181 7.48 10.06 -6.26
N ARG A 182 7.21 8.76 -6.43
CA ARG A 182 5.87 8.17 -6.19
C ARG A 182 5.50 8.10 -4.72
N LEU A 183 6.46 7.79 -3.82
CA LEU A 183 6.24 7.88 -2.37
C LEU A 183 5.83 9.30 -1.96
N SER A 184 6.53 10.33 -2.43
CA SER A 184 6.17 11.73 -2.14
C SER A 184 4.84 12.16 -2.76
N ALA A 185 4.47 11.62 -3.94
CA ALA A 185 3.17 11.85 -4.57
C ALA A 185 2.00 11.15 -3.87
N TRP A 186 2.26 10.05 -3.15
CA TRP A 186 1.28 9.43 -2.25
C TRP A 186 1.17 10.21 -0.94
N GLU A 187 2.31 10.60 -0.34
CA GLU A 187 2.35 11.37 0.90
C GLU A 187 1.58 12.69 0.81
N SER A 188 1.74 13.44 -0.28
CA SER A 188 1.00 14.70 -0.48
C SER A 188 -0.52 14.50 -0.57
N LYS A 189 -0.99 13.35 -1.07
CA LYS A 189 -2.42 12.97 -1.08
C LYS A 189 -2.95 12.60 0.30
N MET A 190 -2.09 12.24 1.26
CA MET A 190 -2.47 11.93 2.64
C MET A 190 -2.55 13.17 3.54
N GLN A 191 -1.98 14.30 3.13
CA GLN A 191 -1.89 15.52 3.93
C GLN A 191 -3.19 16.36 3.96
N SER A 192 -4.34 15.81 3.55
CA SER A 192 -5.62 16.51 3.65
C SER A 192 -6.05 16.67 5.11
N ARG A 193 -6.21 17.93 5.55
CA ARG A 193 -6.40 18.30 6.96
C ARG A 193 -7.74 17.83 7.57
N GLU A 194 -8.70 17.42 6.74
CA GLU A 194 -10.03 16.96 7.18
C GLU A 194 -9.95 15.67 8.01
N ILE A 195 -9.12 14.70 7.60
CA ILE A 195 -9.00 13.37 8.24
C ILE A 195 -8.50 13.49 9.70
N TRP A 196 -7.78 14.57 10.01
CA TRP A 196 -7.13 14.81 11.30
C TRP A 196 -8.07 15.40 12.36
N LYS A 197 -9.30 15.82 12.00
CA LYS A 197 -10.30 16.34 12.96
C LYS A 197 -10.82 15.26 13.91
N LEU A 198 -10.65 13.97 13.60
CA LEU A 198 -10.95 12.83 14.48
C LEU A 198 -9.80 12.57 15.49
N GLY A 199 -9.38 13.61 16.20
CA GLY A 199 -8.13 13.72 16.97
C GLY A 199 -7.98 12.86 18.24
N ILE A 200 -8.65 11.70 18.32
CA ILE A 200 -8.60 10.81 19.50
C ILE A 200 -7.60 9.65 19.30
N VAL A 201 -7.23 9.30 18.07
CA VAL A 201 -6.38 8.12 17.75
C VAL A 201 -4.93 8.48 17.36
N PHE A 202 -4.68 9.68 16.84
CA PHE A 202 -3.42 10.03 16.15
C PHE A 202 -2.34 10.68 17.03
N LYS A 203 -1.98 10.10 18.18
CA LYS A 203 -0.97 10.73 19.07
C LYS A 203 0.51 10.45 18.74
N ASN A 204 0.86 9.36 18.03
CA ASN A 204 2.27 8.92 17.92
C ASN A 204 2.89 8.74 16.52
N ASN A 205 2.13 8.66 15.42
CA ASN A 205 2.67 8.76 14.04
C ASN A 205 1.52 8.98 13.04
N PRO A 206 1.57 9.98 12.14
CA PRO A 206 0.45 10.28 11.25
C PRO A 206 0.33 9.41 9.99
N LEU A 207 1.37 8.65 9.61
CA LEU A 207 1.39 7.91 8.34
C LEU A 207 0.97 6.44 8.52
N PRO A 208 0.17 5.83 7.62
CA PRO A 208 -0.17 4.41 7.70
C PRO A 208 1.06 3.50 7.59
N ALA A 209 1.14 2.43 8.39
CA ALA A 209 2.40 1.69 8.49
C ALA A 209 2.76 0.83 7.24
N LEU A 210 1.83 0.60 6.30
CA LEU A 210 2.20 0.10 4.96
C LEU A 210 3.06 1.12 4.19
N PHE A 211 2.68 2.39 4.24
CA PHE A 211 3.45 3.47 3.62
C PHE A 211 4.81 3.63 4.30
N GLN A 212 4.86 3.57 5.65
CA GLN A 212 6.12 3.54 6.40
C GLN A 212 7.01 2.34 6.02
N TRP A 213 6.42 1.15 5.78
CA TRP A 213 7.15 -0.03 5.32
C TRP A 213 7.74 0.17 3.92
N LEU A 214 7.01 0.80 2.99
CA LEU A 214 7.52 1.15 1.66
C LEU A 214 8.65 2.19 1.73
N GLN A 215 8.52 3.20 2.59
CA GLN A 215 9.61 4.16 2.88
C GLN A 215 10.86 3.44 3.41
N LYS A 216 10.70 2.51 4.37
CA LYS A 216 11.80 1.72 4.94
C LYS A 216 12.43 0.76 3.91
N LEU A 217 11.62 0.14 3.06
CA LEU A 217 12.11 -0.67 1.93
C LEU A 217 12.95 0.20 0.99
N ARG A 218 12.44 1.36 0.56
CA ARG A 218 13.18 2.33 -0.27
C ARG A 218 14.49 2.76 0.40
N GLY A 219 14.50 3.05 1.70
CA GLY A 219 15.72 3.37 2.45
C GLY A 219 16.73 2.22 2.47
N THR A 220 16.24 0.97 2.53
CA THR A 220 17.08 -0.24 2.48
C THR A 220 17.66 -0.49 1.07
N VAL A 221 16.86 -0.27 0.02
CA VAL A 221 17.34 -0.34 -1.39
C VAL A 221 18.40 0.74 -1.64
N LEU A 222 18.17 1.97 -1.17
CA LEU A 222 19.15 3.06 -1.28
C LEU A 222 20.45 2.75 -0.52
N SER A 223 20.36 2.17 0.68
CA SER A 223 21.53 1.75 1.47
C SER A 223 22.36 0.67 0.74
N LYS A 224 21.70 -0.27 0.04
CA LYS A 224 22.38 -1.25 -0.84
C LYS A 224 23.00 -0.61 -2.07
N PHE A 225 22.28 0.31 -2.72
CA PHE A 225 22.77 1.05 -3.88
C PHE A 225 24.05 1.84 -3.54
N SER A 226 24.04 2.59 -2.45
CA SER A 226 25.22 3.35 -1.99
C SER A 226 26.40 2.46 -1.61
N LEU A 227 26.16 1.26 -1.08
CA LEU A 227 27.23 0.29 -0.82
C LEU A 227 27.81 -0.28 -2.13
N TYR A 228 26.97 -0.75 -3.05
CA TYR A 228 27.41 -1.41 -4.29
C TYR A 228 28.10 -0.47 -5.28
N PHE A 229 27.77 0.82 -5.22
CA PHE A 229 28.27 1.84 -6.14
C PHE A 229 28.99 2.98 -5.42
N HIS A 230 29.51 2.74 -4.22
CA HIS A 230 30.21 3.75 -3.43
C HIS A 230 31.29 4.46 -4.24
N ASP A 231 32.16 3.70 -4.92
CA ASP A 231 33.29 4.27 -5.67
C ASP A 231 32.83 5.02 -6.92
N THR A 232 31.80 4.52 -7.60
CA THR A 232 31.16 5.22 -8.73
C THR A 232 30.54 6.55 -8.27
N LEU A 233 29.90 6.58 -7.10
CA LEU A 233 29.35 7.80 -6.51
C LEU A 233 30.46 8.77 -6.09
N ALA A 234 31.54 8.27 -5.47
CA ALA A 234 32.69 9.08 -5.07
C ALA A 234 33.43 9.70 -6.27
N GLN A 235 33.41 9.04 -7.44
CA GLN A 235 33.95 9.57 -8.70
C GLN A 235 33.01 10.56 -9.40
N GLN A 236 31.69 10.47 -9.19
CA GLN A 236 30.68 11.25 -9.92
C GLN A 236 30.01 12.35 -9.09
N THR A 237 30.35 12.50 -7.81
CA THR A 237 29.77 13.50 -6.90
C THR A 237 30.86 14.26 -6.14
N THR A 238 30.56 15.45 -5.59
CA THR A 238 31.54 16.14 -4.75
C THR A 238 31.62 15.48 -3.36
N PRO A 239 32.72 15.66 -2.60
CA PRO A 239 32.82 15.20 -1.21
C PRO A 239 31.76 15.80 -0.26
N ASN A 240 31.08 16.88 -0.66
CA ASN A 240 29.95 17.43 0.09
C ASN A 240 28.64 16.69 -0.25
N ASP A 241 28.40 16.44 -1.55
CA ASP A 241 27.23 15.70 -2.02
C ASP A 241 27.25 14.25 -1.51
N MET A 242 28.43 13.60 -1.55
CA MET A 242 28.60 12.24 -1.04
C MET A 242 28.29 12.15 0.46
N ARG A 243 28.74 13.12 1.26
CA ARG A 243 28.38 13.21 2.69
C ARG A 243 26.88 13.44 2.90
N HIS A 244 26.25 14.27 2.07
CA HIS A 244 24.81 14.54 2.12
C HIS A 244 23.96 13.34 1.64
N LEU A 245 24.52 12.49 0.79
CA LEU A 245 23.92 11.23 0.35
C LEU A 245 24.02 10.17 1.46
N CYS A 246 25.21 9.99 2.04
CA CYS A 246 25.44 9.11 3.20
C CYS A 246 24.55 9.48 4.40
N SER A 247 24.38 10.77 4.71
CA SER A 247 23.53 11.22 5.83
C SER A 247 22.04 10.91 5.65
N LYS A 248 21.59 10.54 4.44
CA LYS A 248 20.20 10.15 4.13
C LYS A 248 20.02 8.62 4.07
N LEU A 249 21.07 7.83 4.28
CA LEU A 249 20.97 6.38 4.27
C LEU A 249 20.31 5.88 5.55
N TYR A 250 19.46 4.86 5.40
CA TYR A 250 18.86 4.18 6.54
C TYR A 250 19.90 3.32 7.27
N HIS A 251 20.89 2.81 6.53
CA HIS A 251 22.14 2.30 7.07
C HIS A 251 23.30 2.74 6.17
N ASP A 252 24.27 3.49 6.70
CA ASP A 252 25.59 3.55 6.08
C ASP A 252 26.30 2.22 6.38
N HIS A 253 26.66 1.51 5.31
CA HIS A 253 27.36 0.23 5.36
C HIS A 253 28.84 0.35 4.99
N TYR A 254 29.30 1.52 4.55
CA TYR A 254 30.68 1.77 4.16
C TYR A 254 31.51 2.33 5.33
N GLN A 255 30.86 3.04 6.26
CA GLN A 255 31.47 3.54 7.50
C GLN A 255 31.36 2.57 8.70
N LYS A 256 30.98 1.30 8.48
CA LYS A 256 30.80 0.26 9.50
C LYS A 256 31.74 -0.92 9.29
#